data_AF-A0AAD9LRA1-F1
#
_entry.id   AF-A0AAD9LRA1-F1
#
_cell.length_a   1.000
_cell.length_b   1.000
_cell.length_c   1.000
_cell.angle_alpha   90.00
_cell.angle_beta   90.00
_cell.angle_gamma   90.00
#
_symmetry.space_group_name_H-M   'P 1'
#
loop_
_entity.id
_entity.type
_entity.pdbx_description
1 polymer ?
#
loop_
_entity_poly.entity_id
_entity_poly.type
_entity_poly.pdbx_seq_one_letter_code
_entity_poly.pdbx_strand_id
1 'polypeptide(L)'
;MATRGWERDEDLARREDVPGPADAAPSTQEGGGDTGNADAPVVTQKKRRNILRESHLVSAEGLKKVRRTFPYQVSADVTGREAQALASLIKMYKQWAFDLYPGLNFEDFVDRTESLAKGHQVQGLMMELREKERVKAVKRREQEEEKEEQSDSEGEEAML
;
A
#
# COMPACT_ATOMS: atom_id res chain seq x y z
N MET A 1 22.31 32.33 3.95
CA MET A 1 21.22 32.68 3.00
C MET A 1 21.75 32.45 1.59
N ALA A 2 21.39 31.32 0.96
CA ALA A 2 21.79 31.02 -0.41
C ALA A 2 20.52 30.85 -1.25
N THR A 3 20.28 31.83 -2.10
CA THR A 3 19.34 31.79 -3.22
C THR A 3 20.09 31.31 -4.47
N ARG A 4 19.44 30.44 -5.25
CA ARG A 4 19.66 30.04 -6.67
C ARG A 4 18.91 28.71 -6.84
N GLY A 5 17.78 28.59 -7.52
CA GLY A 5 17.29 29.30 -8.70
C GLY A 5 17.68 28.50 -9.95
N TRP A 6 16.94 27.42 -10.25
CA TRP A 6 16.93 26.66 -11.51
C TRP A 6 15.56 25.96 -11.56
N GLU A 7 14.57 26.58 -12.20
CA GLU A 7 14.22 26.42 -13.62
C GLU A 7 13.30 25.22 -13.86
N ARG A 8 12.13 25.59 -14.38
CA ARG A 8 10.93 24.79 -14.58
C ARG A 8 10.99 24.32 -16.02
N ASP A 9 11.19 23.03 -16.24
CA ASP A 9 11.07 22.41 -17.57
C ASP A 9 9.60 22.43 -18.00
N GLU A 10 9.20 23.54 -18.62
CA GLU A 10 8.06 23.62 -19.53
C GLU A 10 8.59 23.47 -20.96
N ASP A 11 8.80 22.23 -21.43
CA ASP A 11 9.18 22.01 -22.83
C ASP A 11 8.76 20.64 -23.40
N LEU A 12 7.46 20.34 -23.34
CA LEU A 12 6.87 19.23 -24.10
C LEU A 12 5.68 19.64 -24.99
N ALA A 13 5.50 20.93 -25.25
CA ALA A 13 4.40 21.45 -26.06
C ALA A 13 4.90 22.22 -27.30
N ARG A 14 5.73 21.59 -28.15
CA ARG A 14 5.99 22.09 -29.51
C ARG A 14 6.52 21.00 -30.43
N ARG A 15 5.63 20.25 -31.06
CA ARG A 15 5.85 19.73 -32.41
C ARG A 15 4.61 19.97 -33.24
N GLU A 16 4.54 21.19 -33.77
CA GLU A 16 3.71 21.48 -34.93
C GLU A 16 4.38 20.95 -36.20
N ASP A 17 3.51 20.40 -37.03
CA ASP A 17 3.54 20.16 -38.46
C ASP A 17 4.55 20.95 -39.30
N VAL A 18 5.25 20.23 -40.18
CA VAL A 18 5.75 20.74 -41.45
C VAL A 18 5.41 19.72 -42.55
N PRO A 19 4.73 20.12 -43.64
CA PRO A 19 4.31 19.24 -44.72
C PRO A 19 5.36 19.18 -45.86
N GLY A 20 5.42 18.04 -46.58
CA GLY A 20 6.13 17.94 -47.86
C GLY A 20 6.12 16.52 -48.43
N PRO A 21 6.06 16.34 -49.77
CA PRO A 21 5.27 15.29 -50.42
C PRO A 21 6.10 14.15 -51.04
N ALA A 22 5.52 12.95 -51.13
CA ALA A 22 5.99 11.90 -52.03
C ALA A 22 4.80 11.03 -52.47
N ASP A 23 4.34 11.32 -53.68
CA ASP A 23 3.37 10.56 -54.46
C ASP A 23 4.16 9.49 -55.26
N ALA A 24 3.86 8.20 -55.08
CA ALA A 24 4.12 7.13 -56.04
C ALA A 24 3.57 5.77 -55.56
N ALA A 25 2.32 5.50 -55.97
CA ALA A 25 1.65 4.23 -56.30
C ALA A 25 2.22 2.86 -55.82
N PRO A 26 1.35 1.98 -55.30
CA PRO A 26 1.49 0.52 -55.43
C PRO A 26 0.68 -0.04 -56.63
N SER A 27 1.25 -1.05 -57.29
CA SER A 27 0.69 -1.82 -58.41
C SER A 27 -0.64 -2.56 -58.11
N THR A 28 -1.56 -2.55 -59.10
CA THR A 28 -2.26 -3.70 -59.75
C THR A 28 -2.53 -4.95 -58.91
N GLN A 29 -3.67 -5.65 -58.89
CA GLN A 29 -4.99 -5.66 -59.55
C GLN A 29 -5.78 -6.87 -58.95
N GLU A 30 -7.12 -6.78 -58.91
CA GLU A 30 -8.14 -7.86 -58.80
C GLU A 30 -8.14 -8.79 -57.56
N GLY A 31 -9.25 -9.18 -56.94
CA GLY A 31 -10.68 -8.95 -57.16
C GLY A 31 -11.50 -9.83 -56.21
N GLY A 32 -12.75 -9.43 -55.93
CA GLY A 32 -13.87 -10.35 -55.62
C GLY A 32 -14.23 -10.65 -54.14
N GLY A 33 -15.49 -10.36 -53.77
CA GLY A 33 -16.29 -11.03 -52.72
C GLY A 33 -16.30 -10.33 -51.35
N ASP A 34 -17.24 -9.42 -51.08
CA ASP A 34 -18.55 -9.70 -50.44
C ASP A 34 -18.48 -10.23 -48.99
N THR A 35 -18.66 -9.34 -48.01
CA THR A 35 -19.79 -9.33 -47.06
C THR A 35 -19.44 -8.44 -45.86
N GLY A 36 -20.35 -7.50 -45.57
CA GLY A 36 -20.17 -6.50 -44.53
C GLY A 36 -20.08 -7.11 -43.14
N ASN A 37 -18.99 -6.82 -42.43
CA ASN A 37 -18.96 -6.94 -40.98
C ASN A 37 -19.10 -5.53 -40.40
N ALA A 38 -20.24 -5.31 -39.75
CA ALA A 38 -20.64 -4.05 -39.18
C ALA A 38 -19.57 -3.52 -38.21
N ASP A 39 -19.24 -2.25 -38.42
CA ASP A 39 -18.48 -1.38 -37.53
C ASP A 39 -19.16 -1.33 -36.16
N ALA A 40 -18.70 -2.19 -35.25
CA ALA A 40 -19.07 -2.11 -33.84
C ALA A 40 -18.04 -1.18 -33.17
N PRO A 41 -18.46 -0.05 -32.56
CA PRO A 41 -17.51 0.85 -31.91
C PRO A 41 -16.89 0.10 -30.73
N VAL A 42 -15.59 -0.21 -30.86
CA VAL A 42 -14.78 -0.71 -29.75
C VAL A 42 -14.73 0.40 -28.71
N VAL A 43 -15.64 0.35 -27.73
CA VAL A 43 -15.60 1.18 -26.53
C VAL A 43 -14.31 0.81 -25.81
N THR A 44 -13.25 1.57 -26.08
CA THR A 44 -11.98 1.46 -25.38
C THR A 44 -12.26 1.78 -23.91
N GLN A 45 -12.37 0.73 -23.10
CA GLN A 45 -12.55 0.83 -21.67
C GLN A 45 -11.38 1.65 -21.12
N LYS A 46 -11.65 2.90 -20.73
CA LYS A 46 -10.68 3.84 -20.18
C LYS A 46 -9.97 3.14 -19.02
N LYS A 47 -8.72 2.74 -19.22
CA LYS A 47 -7.91 1.98 -18.24
C LYS A 47 -7.99 2.71 -16.92
N ARG A 48 -8.73 2.14 -15.95
CA ARG A 48 -8.92 2.76 -14.64
C ARG A 48 -7.53 3.02 -14.09
N ARG A 49 -7.20 4.29 -13.84
CA ARG A 49 -5.94 4.65 -13.21
C ARG A 49 -5.91 3.88 -11.90
N ASN A 50 -4.97 2.95 -11.78
CA ASN A 50 -4.69 2.30 -10.53
C ASN A 50 -4.22 3.45 -9.62
N ILE A 51 -4.97 3.75 -8.55
CA ILE A 51 -4.68 4.83 -7.61
C ILE A 51 -4.88 4.23 -6.23
N LEU A 52 -3.88 4.41 -5.36
CA LEU A 52 -4.00 4.04 -3.95
C LEU A 52 -5.15 4.85 -3.33
N ARG A 53 -6.11 4.15 -2.74
CA ARG A 53 -7.31 4.73 -2.11
C ARG A 53 -7.42 4.27 -0.67
N GLU A 54 -8.18 5.01 0.15
CA GLU A 54 -8.48 4.68 1.55
C GLU A 54 -9.01 3.25 1.71
N SER A 55 -9.82 2.77 0.75
CA SER A 55 -10.37 1.41 0.74
C SER A 55 -9.29 0.32 0.80
N HIS A 56 -8.12 0.56 0.20
CA HIS A 56 -7.00 -0.39 0.24
C HIS A 56 -6.41 -0.45 1.65
N LEU A 57 -6.24 0.70 2.33
CA LEU A 57 -5.71 0.76 3.69
C LEU A 57 -6.66 0.14 4.73
N VAL A 58 -7.97 0.29 4.53
CA VAL A 58 -9.00 -0.25 5.44
C VAL A 58 -9.28 -1.74 5.22
N SER A 59 -8.86 -2.27 4.06
CA SER A 59 -9.02 -3.68 3.71
C SER A 59 -8.31 -4.62 4.70
N ALA A 60 -8.66 -5.91 4.65
CA ALA A 60 -8.02 -6.93 5.48
C ALA A 60 -6.50 -7.01 5.25
N GLU A 61 -6.05 -6.78 4.02
CA GLU A 61 -4.63 -6.79 3.63
C GLU A 61 -3.92 -5.45 3.90
N GLY A 62 -4.66 -4.41 4.29
CA GLY A 62 -4.13 -3.10 4.67
C GLY A 62 -3.60 -3.05 6.10
N LEU A 63 -4.01 -2.04 6.86
CA LEU A 63 -3.49 -1.77 8.22
C LEU A 63 -3.79 -2.90 9.21
N LYS A 64 -4.87 -3.66 8.99
CA LYS A 64 -5.22 -4.84 9.80
C LYS A 64 -4.18 -5.96 9.68
N LYS A 65 -3.61 -6.18 8.49
CA LYS A 65 -2.53 -7.16 8.27
C LYS A 65 -1.27 -6.78 9.01
N VAL A 66 -0.86 -5.51 8.91
CA VAL A 66 0.32 -4.98 9.60
C VAL A 66 0.23 -5.24 11.10
N ARG A 67 -0.90 -4.85 11.73
CA ARG A 67 -1.15 -5.11 13.16
C ARG A 67 -1.03 -6.59 13.54
N ARG A 68 -1.54 -7.50 12.70
CA ARG A 68 -1.51 -8.95 12.98
C ARG A 68 -0.13 -9.57 12.80
N THR A 69 0.67 -9.08 11.86
CA THR A 69 1.86 -9.83 11.39
C THR A 69 3.17 -9.25 11.89
N PHE A 70 3.27 -7.92 12.01
CA PHE A 70 4.56 -7.26 12.25
C PHE A 70 5.10 -7.48 13.68
N PRO A 71 4.28 -7.42 14.75
CA PRO A 71 4.78 -7.62 16.11
C PRO A 71 5.43 -8.98 16.37
N TYR A 72 5.07 -10.00 15.60
CA TYR A 72 5.63 -11.35 15.74
C TYR A 72 6.90 -11.57 14.92
N GLN A 73 7.16 -10.70 13.93
CA GLN A 73 8.29 -10.86 13.01
C GLN A 73 9.51 -10.02 13.41
N VAL A 74 9.30 -8.96 14.18
CA VAL A 74 10.40 -8.20 14.79
C VAL A 74 10.61 -8.73 16.20
N SER A 75 11.76 -9.36 16.43
CA SER A 75 12.12 -9.91 17.74
C SER A 75 12.09 -8.82 18.82
N ALA A 76 11.46 -9.11 19.96
CA ALA A 76 11.35 -8.19 21.09
C ALA A 76 12.74 -7.81 21.67
N ASP A 77 13.73 -8.70 21.56
CA ASP A 77 15.12 -8.45 21.96
C ASP A 77 15.94 -7.95 20.78
N VAL A 78 16.07 -6.63 20.68
CA VAL A 78 16.80 -5.93 19.61
C VAL A 78 18.16 -5.39 20.05
N THR A 79 18.48 -5.52 21.33
CA THR A 79 19.71 -4.97 21.93
C THR A 79 20.95 -5.49 21.20
N GLY A 80 21.76 -4.56 20.65
CA GLY A 80 22.97 -4.89 19.89
C GLY A 80 22.75 -5.36 18.44
N ARG A 81 21.50 -5.47 17.97
CA ARG A 81 21.14 -5.79 16.57
C ARG A 81 20.14 -4.81 15.96
N GLU A 82 20.06 -3.60 16.53
CA GLU A 82 19.07 -2.59 16.18
C GLU A 82 19.06 -2.26 14.69
N ALA A 83 20.23 -2.07 14.08
CA ALA A 83 20.35 -1.78 12.65
C ALA A 83 19.80 -2.94 11.78
N GLN A 84 20.07 -4.18 12.17
CA GLN A 84 19.58 -5.37 11.46
C GLN A 84 18.05 -5.52 11.61
N ALA A 85 17.52 -5.24 12.80
CA ALA A 85 16.09 -5.27 13.03
C ALA A 85 15.35 -4.15 12.31
N LEU A 86 15.93 -2.94 12.25
CA LEU A 86 15.42 -1.84 11.47
C LEU A 86 15.41 -2.19 9.97
N ALA A 87 16.49 -2.77 9.46
CA ALA A 87 16.55 -3.24 8.06
C ALA A 87 15.47 -4.30 7.77
N SER A 88 15.21 -5.19 8.73
CA SER A 88 14.18 -6.22 8.63
C SER A 88 12.77 -5.62 8.64
N LEU A 89 12.51 -4.66 9.54
CA LEU A 89 11.25 -3.94 9.62
C LEU A 89 10.95 -3.15 8.33
N ILE A 90 11.94 -2.43 7.79
CA ILE A 90 11.80 -1.71 6.53
C ILE A 90 11.50 -2.69 5.38
N LYS A 91 12.19 -3.83 5.32
CA LYS A 91 11.93 -4.86 4.31
C LYS A 91 10.50 -5.38 4.37
N MET A 92 9.97 -5.60 5.58
CA MET A 92 8.57 -6.02 5.77
C MET A 92 7.58 -4.95 5.29
N TYR A 93 7.80 -3.67 5.61
CA TYR A 93 6.96 -2.59 5.11
C TYR A 93 7.01 -2.47 3.58
N LYS A 94 8.19 -2.63 2.97
CA LYS A 94 8.34 -2.63 1.51
C LYS A 94 7.57 -3.76 0.85
N GLN A 95 7.66 -4.98 1.40
CA GLN A 95 6.91 -6.12 0.90
C GLN A 95 5.40 -5.90 1.05
N TRP A 96 4.96 -5.40 2.21
CA TRP A 96 3.56 -5.10 2.45
C TRP A 96 3.02 -4.03 1.49
N ALA A 97 3.78 -2.97 1.23
CA ALA A 97 3.40 -1.94 0.27
C ALA A 97 3.25 -2.51 -1.16
N PHE A 98 4.17 -3.39 -1.56
CA PHE A 98 4.10 -4.08 -2.85
C PHE A 98 2.88 -5.01 -2.95
N ASP A 99 2.60 -5.79 -1.90
CA ASP A 99 1.42 -6.65 -1.82
C ASP A 99 0.12 -5.85 -1.93
N LEU A 100 0.08 -4.67 -1.29
CA LEU A 100 -1.12 -3.83 -1.26
C LEU A 100 -1.34 -3.09 -2.57
N TYR A 101 -0.26 -2.62 -3.19
CA TYR A 101 -0.32 -1.83 -4.41
C TYR A 101 0.96 -2.01 -5.25
N PRO A 102 0.96 -2.96 -6.19
CA PRO A 102 2.12 -3.17 -7.06
C PRO A 102 2.24 -2.02 -8.07
N GLY A 103 3.46 -1.54 -8.27
CA GLY A 103 3.78 -0.49 -9.26
C GLY A 103 3.86 0.93 -8.71
N LEU A 104 3.82 1.11 -7.38
CA LEU A 104 4.20 2.37 -6.74
C LEU A 104 5.53 2.20 -6.01
N ASN A 105 6.41 3.20 -6.09
CA ASN A 105 7.63 3.21 -5.30
C ASN A 105 7.28 3.27 -3.80
N PHE A 106 8.13 2.70 -2.94
CA PHE A 106 7.86 2.66 -1.51
C PHE A 106 7.78 4.06 -0.90
N GLU A 107 8.66 4.99 -1.30
CA GLU A 107 8.63 6.37 -0.81
C GLU A 107 7.31 7.07 -1.18
N ASP A 108 6.92 7.02 -2.46
CA ASP A 108 5.64 7.58 -2.92
C ASP A 108 4.43 6.92 -2.24
N PHE A 109 4.54 5.62 -1.92
CA PHE A 109 3.51 4.90 -1.18
C PHE A 109 3.37 5.45 0.24
N VAL A 110 4.48 5.75 0.92
CA VAL A 110 4.47 6.35 2.27
C VAL A 110 3.81 7.73 2.22
N ASP A 111 4.21 8.61 1.29
CA ASP A 111 3.65 9.97 1.16
C ASP A 111 2.14 9.95 0.87
N ARG A 112 1.71 9.06 -0.02
CA ARG A 112 0.27 8.89 -0.33
C ARG A 112 -0.47 8.31 0.86
N THR A 113 0.13 7.36 1.58
CA THR A 113 -0.48 6.76 2.78
C THR A 113 -0.65 7.80 3.87
N GLU A 114 0.30 8.72 4.07
CA GLU A 114 0.17 9.83 5.01
C GLU A 114 -1.01 10.74 4.65
N SER A 115 -1.16 11.05 3.37
CA SER A 115 -2.29 11.84 2.87
C SER A 115 -3.63 11.14 3.09
N LEU A 116 -3.71 9.85 2.78
CA LEU A 116 -4.92 9.03 2.96
C LEU A 116 -5.23 8.72 4.43
N ALA A 117 -4.22 8.73 5.31
CA ALA A 117 -4.41 8.49 6.73
C ALA A 117 -5.30 9.56 7.39
N LYS A 118 -5.40 10.75 6.80
CA LYS A 118 -6.30 11.84 7.25
C LYS A 118 -7.78 11.57 6.92
N GLY A 119 -8.07 10.58 6.08
CA GLY A 119 -9.44 10.19 5.71
C GLY A 119 -10.23 9.60 6.88
N HIS A 120 -11.52 9.91 6.97
CA HIS A 120 -12.36 9.50 8.11
C HIS A 120 -12.44 7.97 8.27
N GLN A 121 -12.49 7.23 7.17
CA GLN A 121 -12.51 5.76 7.19
C GLN A 121 -11.23 5.19 7.83
N VAL A 122 -10.08 5.74 7.47
CA VAL A 122 -8.78 5.30 7.99
C VAL A 122 -8.62 5.74 9.45
N GLN A 123 -9.02 6.97 9.80
CA GLN A 123 -9.03 7.45 11.18
C GLN A 123 -9.90 6.58 12.09
N GLY A 124 -11.12 6.25 11.65
CA GLY A 124 -12.03 5.35 12.38
C GLY A 124 -11.40 3.98 12.63
N LEU A 125 -10.79 3.38 11.60
CA LEU A 125 -10.06 2.12 11.76
C LEU A 125 -8.88 2.27 12.72
N MET A 126 -8.10 3.35 12.65
CA MET A 126 -6.97 3.58 13.57
C MET A 126 -7.43 3.69 15.01
N MET A 127 -8.54 4.40 15.28
CA MET A 127 -9.13 4.48 16.61
C MET A 127 -9.57 3.10 17.10
N GLU A 128 -10.27 2.32 16.27
CA GLU A 128 -10.69 0.95 16.60
C GLU A 128 -9.49 0.06 16.95
N LEU A 129 -8.41 0.14 16.16
CA LEU A 129 -7.21 -0.66 16.40
C LEU A 129 -6.50 -0.25 17.69
N ARG A 130 -6.41 1.06 18.00
CA ARG A 130 -5.85 1.55 19.26
C ARG A 130 -6.66 1.09 20.47
N GLU A 131 -7.98 1.18 20.39
CA GLU A 131 -8.86 0.72 21.46
C GLU A 131 -8.72 -0.79 21.69
N LYS A 132 -8.62 -1.57 20.62
CA LYS A 132 -8.35 -3.02 20.73
C LYS A 132 -7.03 -3.33 21.42
N GLU A 133 -5.97 -2.57 21.17
CA GLU A 133 -4.70 -2.75 21.89
C GLU A 133 -4.84 -2.34 23.36
N ARG A 134 -5.56 -1.27 23.67
CA ARG A 134 -5.84 -0.85 25.06
C ARG A 134 -6.57 -1.94 25.84
N VAL A 135 -7.66 -2.47 25.28
CA VAL A 135 -8.45 -3.55 25.90
C VAL A 135 -7.60 -4.82 26.06
N LYS A 136 -6.80 -5.18 25.04
CA LYS A 136 -5.90 -6.34 25.12
C LYS A 136 -4.86 -6.18 26.23
N ALA A 137 -4.32 -4.99 26.43
CA ALA A 137 -3.35 -4.72 27.49
C ALA A 137 -3.98 -4.83 28.89
N VAL A 138 -5.21 -4.32 29.08
CA VAL A 138 -5.97 -4.46 30.34
C VAL A 138 -6.24 -5.93 30.62
N LYS A 139 -6.79 -6.66 29.64
CA LYS A 139 -7.08 -8.08 29.79
C LYS A 139 -5.84 -8.93 30.08
N ARG A 140 -4.69 -8.58 29.50
CA ARG A 140 -3.43 -9.27 29.81
C ARG A 140 -3.04 -9.09 31.27
N ARG A 141 -3.19 -7.88 31.83
CA ARG A 141 -2.91 -7.62 33.24
C ARG A 141 -3.86 -8.38 34.17
N GLU A 142 -5.15 -8.35 33.88
CA GLU A 142 -6.15 -9.12 34.64
C GLU A 142 -5.82 -10.62 34.64
N GLN A 143 -5.39 -11.18 33.49
CA GLN A 143 -4.97 -12.59 33.40
C GLN A 143 -3.66 -12.89 34.15
N GLU A 144 -2.76 -11.92 34.26
CA GLU A 144 -1.52 -12.05 35.04
C GLU A 144 -1.85 -12.03 36.54
N GLU A 145 -2.74 -11.12 36.97
CA GLU A 145 -3.24 -11.01 38.35
C GLU A 145 -4.02 -12.26 38.79
N GLU A 146 -4.97 -12.74 37.97
CA GLU A 146 -5.73 -13.99 38.24
C GLU A 146 -4.79 -15.20 38.37
N LYS A 147 -3.73 -15.25 37.56
CA LYS A 147 -2.77 -16.35 37.59
C LYS A 147 -1.87 -16.30 38.83
N GLU A 148 -1.52 -15.11 39.29
CA GLU A 148 -0.77 -14.92 40.54
C GLU A 148 -1.63 -15.34 41.75
N GLU A 149 -2.89 -14.87 41.83
CA GLU A 149 -3.82 -15.26 42.90
C GLU A 149 -4.10 -16.78 42.93
N GLN A 150 -4.20 -17.40 41.76
CA GLN A 150 -4.40 -18.85 41.64
C GLN A 150 -3.14 -19.64 42.04
N SER A 151 -1.95 -19.10 41.79
CA SER A 151 -0.70 -19.72 42.24
C SER A 151 -0.47 -19.58 43.75
N ASP A 152 -0.89 -18.47 44.36
CA ASP A 152 -0.80 -18.25 45.80
C ASP A 152 -1.78 -19.15 46.57
N SER A 153 -2.99 -19.35 46.04
CA SER A 153 -3.99 -20.25 46.65
C SER A 153 -3.65 -21.75 46.51
N GLU A 154 -3.13 -22.20 45.36
CA GLU A 154 -2.61 -23.58 45.22
C GLU A 154 -1.38 -23.84 46.11
N GLY A 155 -0.54 -22.84 46.34
CA GLY A 155 0.60 -22.93 47.26
C GLY A 155 0.19 -23.03 48.73
N GLU A 156 -0.91 -22.38 49.12
CA GLU A 156 -1.47 -22.43 50.48
C GLU A 156 -2.23 -23.74 50.75
N GLU A 157 -2.94 -24.29 49.76
CA GLU A 157 -3.64 -25.58 49.85
C GLU A 157 -2.67 -26.78 49.93
N ALA A 158 -1.51 -26.71 49.25
CA ALA A 158 -0.50 -27.77 49.28
C ALA A 158 0.30 -27.88 50.60
N MET A 159 0.12 -26.93 51.54
CA MET A 159 0.81 -26.88 52.84
C MET A 159 -0.06 -27.35 54.03
N LEU A 160 -1.30 -27.78 53.80
CA LEU A 160 -2.22 -28.36 54.79
C LEU A 160 -2.32 -29.88 54.64
#